data_AF-A0A7C6ZDD8-F1
#
_entry.id   AF-A0A7C6ZDD8-F1
#
_cell.length_a   1.000
_cell.length_b   1.000
_cell.length_c   1.000
_cell.angle_alpha   90.00
_cell.angle_beta   90.00
_cell.angle_gamma   90.00
#
_symmetry.space_group_name_H-M   'P 1'
#
loop_
_entity.id
_entity.type
_entity.pdbx_description
1 polymer ?
#
loop_
_entity_poly.entity_id
_entity_poly.type
_entity_poly.pdbx_seq_one_letter_code
_entity_poly.pdbx_strand_id
1 'polypeptide(L)'
;MKLRALRVTLIGFVTLSLLANAYLLFTYRQMALDRGNMLARLADYIPVYLGYAESTIQSAVAGNIKDYVLLSQADPYLRAAADSIRHLKYLDPERWQAWEDMATALDETRYAMSFDRLGVTPEWDSIPPEAAQKLEAIRQLLADLQMAFPGKISYGQHPEVAFDSERVEAARASALDYLQRTAR
;
A
#
# COMPACT_ATOMS: atom_id res chain seq x y z
N MET A 1 -4.28 18.26 64.05
CA MET A 1 -4.99 17.29 63.19
C MET A 1 -5.18 17.74 61.74
N LYS A 2 -5.57 19.01 61.45
CA LYS A 2 -5.89 19.48 60.08
C LYS A 2 -4.75 19.33 59.04
N LEU A 3 -3.49 19.54 59.41
CA LEU A 3 -2.34 19.40 58.49
C LEU A 3 -2.07 17.95 58.03
N ARG A 4 -2.36 16.94 58.87
CA ARG A 4 -2.18 15.53 58.48
C ARG A 4 -3.25 15.09 57.50
N ALA A 5 -4.50 15.48 57.73
CA ALA A 5 -5.61 15.20 56.82
C ALA A 5 -5.37 15.84 55.44
N LEU A 6 -4.95 17.12 55.40
CA LEU A 6 -4.64 17.82 54.15
C LEU A 6 -3.52 17.14 53.34
N ARG A 7 -2.46 16.67 54.01
CA ARG A 7 -1.35 15.94 53.36
C ARG A 7 -1.80 14.59 52.80
N VAL A 8 -2.61 13.85 53.53
CA VAL A 8 -3.16 12.56 53.07
C VAL A 8 -4.06 12.77 51.86
N THR A 9 -4.92 13.79 51.87
CA THR A 9 -5.77 14.13 50.71
C THR A 9 -4.94 14.56 49.50
N LEU A 10 -3.90 15.37 49.69
CA LEU A 10 -3.01 15.79 48.61
C LEU A 10 -2.24 14.62 47.99
N ILE A 11 -1.70 13.73 48.84
CA ILE A 11 -1.02 12.50 48.38
C ILE A 11 -2.01 11.63 47.60
N GLY A 12 -3.22 11.41 48.12
CA GLY A 12 -4.27 10.67 47.42
C GLY A 12 -4.61 11.27 46.04
N PHE A 13 -4.71 12.59 45.94
CA PHE A 13 -4.99 13.28 44.67
C PHE A 13 -3.84 13.12 43.66
N VAL A 14 -2.59 13.27 44.11
CA VAL A 14 -1.40 13.07 43.26
C VAL A 14 -1.31 11.60 42.80
N THR A 15 -1.52 10.63 43.69
CA THR A 15 -1.51 9.20 43.34
C THR A 15 -2.61 8.86 42.32
N LEU A 16 -3.83 9.36 42.50
CA LEU A 16 -4.93 9.15 41.54
C LEU A 16 -4.62 9.77 40.17
N SER A 17 -4.00 10.96 40.16
CA SER A 17 -3.59 11.64 38.93
C SER A 17 -2.51 10.87 38.18
N LEU A 18 -1.53 10.31 38.90
CA LEU A 18 -0.49 9.45 38.34
C LEU A 18 -1.07 8.14 37.77
N LEU A 19 -2.01 7.51 38.48
CA LEU A 19 -2.69 6.30 38.00
C LEU A 19 -3.53 6.57 36.74
N ALA A 20 -4.27 7.69 36.70
CA ALA A 20 -5.01 8.08 35.50
C ALA A 20 -4.08 8.34 34.30
N ASN A 21 -2.97 9.04 34.50
CA ASN A 21 -1.98 9.26 33.44
C ASN A 21 -1.32 7.95 32.98
N ALA A 22 -0.98 7.05 33.90
CA ALA A 22 -0.44 5.73 33.55
C ALA A 22 -1.45 4.89 32.75
N TYR A 23 -2.73 4.94 33.12
CA TYR A 23 -3.80 4.27 32.39
C TYR A 23 -3.97 4.84 30.97
N LEU A 24 -3.97 6.18 30.82
CA LEU A 24 -4.04 6.84 29.51
C LEU A 24 -2.84 6.51 28.61
N LEU A 25 -1.64 6.46 29.18
CA LEU A 25 -0.43 6.04 28.45
C LEU A 25 -0.51 4.58 28.01
N PHE A 26 -1.04 3.71 28.87
CA PHE A 26 -1.23 2.30 28.55
C PHE A 26 -2.26 2.09 27.43
N THR A 27 -3.42 2.76 27.49
CA THR A 27 -4.45 2.68 26.45
C THR A 27 -3.95 3.26 25.12
N TYR A 28 -3.24 4.38 25.15
CA TYR A 28 -2.61 4.95 23.96
C TYR A 28 -1.62 3.97 23.32
N ARG A 29 -0.79 3.30 24.13
CA ARG A 29 0.17 2.31 23.64
C ARG A 29 -0.53 1.09 23.00
N GLN A 30 -1.61 0.59 23.60
CA GLN A 30 -2.42 -0.48 23.04
C GLN A 30 -3.01 -0.08 21.67
N MET A 31 -3.63 1.10 21.59
CA MET A 31 -4.18 1.62 20.33
C MET A 31 -3.12 1.78 19.23
N ALA A 32 -1.92 2.24 19.59
CA ALA A 32 -0.81 2.36 18.65
C ALA A 32 -0.34 0.99 18.13
N LEU A 33 -0.27 -0.03 19.01
CA LEU A 33 0.06 -1.40 18.63
C LEU A 33 -1.00 -2.00 17.71
N ASP A 34 -2.29 -1.86 18.04
CA ASP A 34 -3.39 -2.36 17.21
C ASP A 34 -3.38 -1.72 15.82
N ARG A 35 -3.15 -0.41 15.74
CA ARG A 35 -3.07 0.32 14.47
C ARG A 35 -1.91 -0.18 13.61
N GLY A 36 -0.72 -0.34 14.20
CA GLY A 36 0.42 -0.83 13.45
C GLY A 36 0.29 -2.29 13.03
N ASN A 37 -0.34 -3.14 13.86
CA ASN A 37 -0.69 -4.52 13.48
C ASN A 37 -1.66 -4.55 12.31
N MET A 38 -2.65 -3.66 12.28
CA MET A 38 -3.57 -3.54 11.15
C MET A 38 -2.84 -3.10 9.88
N LEU A 39 -1.94 -2.13 9.98
CA LEU A 39 -1.11 -1.66 8.85
C LEU A 39 -0.17 -2.77 8.33
N ALA A 40 0.43 -3.55 9.23
CA ALA A 40 1.26 -4.69 8.87
C ALA A 40 0.45 -5.74 8.10
N ARG A 41 -0.75 -6.09 8.57
CA ARG A 41 -1.65 -6.99 7.86
C ARG A 41 -2.05 -6.46 6.49
N LEU A 42 -2.34 -5.16 6.37
CA LEU A 42 -2.65 -4.54 5.07
C LEU A 42 -1.49 -4.71 4.10
N ALA A 43 -0.26 -4.54 4.57
CA ALA A 43 0.93 -4.68 3.76
C ALA A 43 1.14 -6.11 3.24
N ASP A 44 0.77 -7.13 4.02
CA ASP A 44 0.78 -8.55 3.58
C ASP A 44 -0.19 -8.82 2.41
N TYR A 45 -1.25 -8.03 2.25
CA TYR A 45 -2.21 -8.17 1.15
C TYR A 45 -1.79 -7.45 -0.15
N ILE A 46 -0.84 -6.52 -0.09
CA ILE A 46 -0.43 -5.75 -1.28
C ILE A 46 0.10 -6.67 -2.40
N PRO A 47 1.04 -7.62 -2.15
CA PRO A 47 1.51 -8.52 -3.20
C PRO A 47 0.39 -9.38 -3.78
N VAL A 48 -0.62 -9.75 -2.98
CA VAL A 48 -1.78 -10.53 -3.44
C VAL A 48 -2.61 -9.70 -4.43
N TYR A 49 -2.90 -8.44 -4.11
CA TYR A 49 -3.64 -7.55 -5.01
C TYR A 49 -2.88 -7.30 -6.32
N LEU A 50 -1.58 -7.02 -6.22
CA LEU A 50 -0.73 -6.83 -7.40
C LEU A 50 -0.68 -8.09 -8.27
N GLY A 51 -0.56 -9.28 -7.66
CA GLY A 51 -0.53 -10.56 -8.38
C GLY A 51 -1.84 -10.87 -9.12
N TYR A 52 -3.00 -10.56 -8.53
CA TYR A 52 -4.28 -10.71 -9.24
C TYR A 52 -4.40 -9.78 -10.45
N ALA A 53 -3.99 -8.51 -10.28
CA ALA A 53 -3.98 -7.56 -11.39
C ALA A 53 -3.00 -8.00 -12.50
N GLU A 54 -1.79 -8.38 -12.13
CA GLU A 54 -0.76 -8.85 -13.06
C GLU A 54 -1.23 -10.08 -13.84
N SER A 55 -1.78 -11.09 -13.17
CA SER A 55 -2.30 -12.31 -13.81
C SER A 55 -3.43 -12.01 -14.80
N THR A 56 -4.29 -11.03 -14.49
CA THR A 56 -5.37 -10.60 -15.37
C THR A 56 -4.82 -9.95 -16.63
N ILE A 57 -3.86 -9.03 -16.46
CA ILE A 57 -3.17 -8.34 -17.56
C ILE A 57 -2.40 -9.32 -18.43
N GLN A 58 -1.63 -10.22 -17.83
CA GLN A 58 -0.88 -11.26 -18.53
C GLN A 58 -1.81 -12.18 -19.35
N SER A 59 -2.98 -12.52 -18.81
CA SER A 59 -3.98 -13.31 -19.53
C SER A 59 -4.53 -12.57 -20.74
N ALA A 60 -4.71 -11.24 -20.67
CA ALA A 60 -5.09 -10.43 -21.81
C ALA A 60 -3.99 -10.37 -22.87
N VAL A 61 -2.74 -10.08 -22.47
CA VAL A 61 -1.58 -10.05 -23.39
C VAL A 61 -1.37 -11.40 -24.09
N ALA A 62 -1.60 -12.52 -23.39
CA ALA A 62 -1.54 -13.86 -23.95
C ALA A 62 -2.71 -14.22 -24.88
N GLY A 63 -3.74 -13.37 -25.00
CA GLY A 63 -4.93 -13.59 -25.82
C GLY A 63 -5.98 -14.51 -25.19
N ASN A 64 -5.85 -14.84 -23.90
CA ASN A 64 -6.84 -15.63 -23.16
C ASN A 64 -8.04 -14.76 -22.74
N ILE A 65 -7.83 -13.45 -22.55
CA ILE A 65 -8.89 -12.47 -22.34
C ILE A 65 -9.06 -11.64 -23.61
N LYS A 66 -10.31 -11.58 -24.07
CA LYS A 66 -10.74 -10.92 -25.31
C LYS A 66 -11.85 -9.89 -25.11
N ASP A 67 -12.11 -9.55 -23.85
CA ASP A 67 -13.20 -8.69 -23.43
C ASP A 67 -12.70 -7.73 -22.35
N TYR A 68 -13.06 -6.45 -22.51
CA TYR A 68 -12.74 -5.38 -21.59
C TYR A 68 -13.32 -5.62 -20.21
N VAL A 69 -14.52 -6.20 -20.10
CA VAL A 69 -15.17 -6.52 -18.83
C VAL A 69 -14.26 -7.41 -17.98
N LEU A 70 -13.66 -8.44 -18.58
CA LEU A 70 -12.73 -9.32 -17.90
C LEU A 70 -11.40 -8.61 -17.56
N LEU A 71 -10.86 -7.82 -18.48
CA LEU A 71 -9.64 -7.03 -18.21
C LEU A 71 -9.85 -6.01 -17.07
N SER A 72 -11.04 -5.41 -17.00
CA SER A 72 -11.40 -4.40 -15.99
C SER A 72 -11.49 -4.98 -14.58
N GLN A 73 -11.52 -6.30 -14.42
CA GLN A 73 -11.43 -6.95 -13.11
C GLN A 73 -10.09 -6.69 -12.41
N ALA A 74 -9.05 -6.25 -13.14
CA ALA A 74 -7.79 -5.80 -12.55
C ALA A 74 -7.94 -4.47 -11.76
N ASP A 75 -8.84 -3.56 -12.17
CA ASP A 75 -8.99 -2.22 -11.57
C ASP A 75 -9.21 -2.24 -10.05
N PRO A 76 -10.16 -3.01 -9.48
CA PRO A 76 -10.37 -3.01 -8.03
C PRO A 76 -9.15 -3.48 -7.25
N TYR A 77 -8.35 -4.41 -7.81
CA TYR A 77 -7.13 -4.88 -7.16
C TYR A 77 -6.01 -3.84 -7.23
N LEU A 78 -5.84 -3.18 -8.38
CA LEU A 78 -4.91 -2.06 -8.53
C LEU A 78 -5.24 -0.92 -7.56
N ARG A 79 -6.53 -0.61 -7.42
CA ARG A 79 -7.01 0.40 -6.46
C ARG A 79 -6.69 0.00 -5.02
N ALA A 80 -7.03 -1.23 -4.64
CA ALA A 80 -6.76 -1.74 -3.30
C ALA A 80 -5.26 -1.73 -2.97
N ALA A 81 -4.41 -2.07 -3.95
CA ALA A 81 -2.96 -1.98 -3.82
C ALA A 81 -2.50 -0.52 -3.63
N ALA A 82 -2.95 0.41 -4.47
CA ALA A 82 -2.58 1.83 -4.37
C ALA A 82 -2.97 2.43 -3.02
N ASP A 83 -4.21 2.21 -2.59
CA ASP A 83 -4.71 2.68 -1.29
C ASP A 83 -3.92 2.08 -0.12
N SER A 84 -3.59 0.79 -0.19
CA SER A 84 -2.79 0.11 0.83
C SER A 84 -1.34 0.60 0.87
N ILE A 85 -0.72 0.85 -0.29
CA ILE A 85 0.64 1.39 -0.40
C ILE A 85 0.72 2.79 0.25
N ARG A 86 -0.29 3.65 0.06
CA ARG A 86 -0.33 4.97 0.72
C ARG A 86 -0.33 4.90 2.23
N HIS A 87 -0.84 3.80 2.79
CA HIS A 87 -0.83 3.58 4.24
C HIS A 87 0.54 3.11 4.76
N LEU A 88 1.45 2.66 3.90
CA LEU A 88 2.80 2.23 4.31
C LEU A 88 3.68 3.38 4.81
N LYS A 89 3.38 4.63 4.45
CA LYS A 89 4.06 5.81 5.04
C LYS A 89 3.95 5.87 6.58
N TYR A 90 2.97 5.18 7.17
CA TYR A 90 2.83 5.08 8.62
C TYR A 90 3.71 3.99 9.25
N LEU A 91 4.19 3.04 8.44
CA LEU A 91 5.15 2.00 8.83
C LEU A 91 6.59 2.41 8.51
N ASP A 92 6.80 3.12 7.39
CA ASP A 92 8.09 3.64 6.93
C ASP A 92 7.96 5.10 6.47
N PRO A 93 7.96 6.06 7.41
CA PRO A 93 7.80 7.48 7.11
C PRO A 93 9.01 8.09 6.40
N GLU A 94 10.18 7.47 6.46
CA GLU A 94 11.40 7.98 5.81
C GLU A 94 11.29 7.90 4.28
N ARG A 95 10.54 6.92 3.77
CA ARG A 95 10.33 6.68 2.34
C ARG A 95 8.92 7.06 1.88
N TRP A 96 8.23 7.96 2.60
CA TRP A 96 6.86 8.34 2.28
C TRP A 96 6.66 8.77 0.82
N GLN A 97 7.64 9.49 0.25
CA GLN A 97 7.60 9.94 -1.15
C GLN A 97 7.68 8.75 -2.12
N ALA A 98 8.52 7.76 -1.83
CA ALA A 98 8.63 6.55 -2.64
C ALA A 98 7.29 5.79 -2.69
N TRP A 99 6.63 5.65 -1.54
CA TRP A 99 5.31 5.03 -1.46
C TRP A 99 4.24 5.82 -2.24
N GLU A 100 4.28 7.15 -2.19
CA GLU A 100 3.32 7.98 -2.95
C GLU A 100 3.57 7.92 -4.47
N ASP A 101 4.84 7.93 -4.91
CA ASP A 101 5.21 7.78 -6.32
C ASP A 101 4.69 6.44 -6.88
N MET A 102 4.85 5.34 -6.13
CA MET A 102 4.33 4.01 -6.49
C MET A 102 2.80 3.99 -6.54
N ALA A 103 2.13 4.55 -5.54
CA ALA A 103 0.65 4.62 -5.52
C ALA A 103 0.10 5.47 -6.68
N THR A 104 0.78 6.55 -7.02
CA THR A 104 0.45 7.41 -8.16
C THR A 104 0.59 6.64 -9.47
N ALA A 105 1.67 5.88 -9.66
CA ALA A 105 1.86 5.06 -10.85
C ALA A 105 0.76 3.99 -11.01
N LEU A 106 0.25 3.42 -9.90
CA LEU A 106 -0.89 2.51 -9.94
C LEU A 106 -2.20 3.23 -10.32
N ASP A 107 -2.45 4.44 -9.84
CA ASP A 107 -3.64 5.20 -10.26
C ASP A 107 -3.57 5.62 -11.74
N GLU A 108 -2.40 6.01 -12.23
CA GLU A 108 -2.18 6.27 -13.65
C GLU A 108 -2.29 5.00 -14.50
N THR A 109 -1.85 3.85 -13.97
CA THR A 109 -2.08 2.54 -14.58
C THR A 109 -3.57 2.27 -14.77
N ARG A 110 -4.37 2.44 -13.71
CA ARG A 110 -5.82 2.25 -13.76
C ARG A 110 -6.46 3.17 -14.80
N TYR A 111 -6.00 4.42 -14.84
CA TYR A 111 -6.46 5.38 -15.82
C TYR A 111 -6.08 4.99 -17.26
N ALA A 112 -4.85 4.54 -17.48
CA ALA A 112 -4.35 4.09 -18.78
C ALA A 112 -5.05 2.80 -19.27
N MET A 113 -5.46 1.93 -18.34
CA MET A 113 -6.23 0.72 -18.62
C MET A 113 -7.70 1.00 -18.92
N SER A 114 -8.19 2.23 -18.72
CA SER A 114 -9.57 2.54 -19.07
C SER A 114 -9.83 2.35 -20.56
N PHE A 115 -11.04 1.90 -20.88
CA PHE A 115 -11.49 1.54 -22.23
C PHE A 115 -11.03 2.53 -23.31
N ASP A 116 -11.34 3.82 -23.10
CA ASP A 116 -11.05 4.90 -24.06
C ASP A 116 -9.55 5.20 -24.20
N ARG A 117 -8.74 4.85 -23.19
CA ARG A 117 -7.29 5.16 -23.13
C ARG A 117 -6.43 4.00 -23.60
N LEU A 118 -6.92 2.78 -23.43
CA LEU A 118 -6.23 1.59 -23.88
C LEU A 118 -6.33 1.44 -25.41
N GLY A 119 -7.39 1.99 -26.03
CA GLY A 119 -7.57 1.96 -27.48
C GLY A 119 -8.02 0.59 -27.99
N VAL A 120 -8.68 -0.19 -27.14
CA VAL A 120 -9.30 -1.48 -27.49
C VAL A 120 -10.80 -1.30 -27.71
N THR A 121 -11.40 -2.13 -28.56
CA THR A 121 -12.86 -2.30 -28.64
C THR A 121 -13.39 -3.09 -27.44
N PRO A 122 -14.71 -3.09 -27.12
CA PRO A 122 -15.19 -3.76 -25.90
C PRO A 122 -14.87 -5.26 -25.90
N GLU A 123 -14.92 -5.85 -27.08
CA GLU A 123 -14.44 -7.18 -27.39
C GLU A 123 -13.40 -7.07 -28.50
N TRP A 124 -12.37 -7.93 -28.50
CA TRP A 124 -11.32 -7.93 -29.51
C TRP A 124 -10.88 -9.35 -29.86
N ASP A 125 -10.54 -9.59 -31.12
CA ASP A 125 -9.91 -10.84 -31.52
C ASP A 125 -8.43 -10.89 -31.14
N SER A 126 -7.76 -9.74 -31.24
CA SER A 126 -6.36 -9.52 -30.90
C SER A 126 -6.15 -8.11 -30.34
N ILE A 127 -5.29 -7.98 -29.33
CA ILE A 127 -4.95 -6.68 -28.74
C ILE A 127 -4.12 -5.86 -29.75
N PRO A 128 -4.47 -4.59 -30.02
CA PRO A 128 -3.65 -3.70 -30.83
C PRO A 128 -2.21 -3.57 -30.28
N PRO A 129 -1.18 -3.44 -31.13
CA PRO A 129 0.21 -3.38 -30.67
C PRO A 129 0.48 -2.32 -29.60
N GLU A 130 -0.14 -1.15 -29.72
CA GLU A 130 -0.01 -0.05 -28.75
C GLU A 130 -0.61 -0.42 -27.38
N ALA A 131 -1.78 -1.05 -27.38
CA ALA A 131 -2.42 -1.54 -26.15
C ALA A 131 -1.59 -2.66 -25.50
N ALA A 132 -1.02 -3.56 -26.30
CA ALA A 132 -0.14 -4.62 -25.80
C ALA A 132 1.13 -4.05 -25.15
N GLN A 133 1.75 -3.04 -25.77
CA GLN A 133 2.91 -2.35 -25.18
C GLN A 133 2.58 -1.67 -23.85
N LYS A 134 1.42 -1.01 -23.75
CA LYS A 134 0.96 -0.40 -22.49
C LYS A 134 0.74 -1.46 -21.40
N LEU A 135 0.03 -2.54 -21.73
CA LEU A 135 -0.21 -3.63 -20.79
C LEU A 135 1.08 -4.31 -20.32
N GLU A 136 2.08 -4.45 -21.20
CA GLU A 136 3.37 -5.00 -20.83
C GLU A 136 4.17 -4.06 -19.92
N ALA A 137 4.14 -2.74 -20.18
CA ALA A 137 4.75 -1.75 -19.30
C ALA A 137 4.11 -1.76 -17.90
N ILE A 138 2.78 -1.90 -17.84
CA ILE A 138 2.06 -2.06 -16.58
C ILE A 138 2.48 -3.35 -15.88
N ARG A 139 2.55 -4.47 -16.60
CA ARG A 139 2.96 -5.77 -16.04
C ARG A 139 4.34 -5.68 -15.39
N GLN A 140 5.30 -5.04 -16.07
CA GLN A 140 6.65 -4.84 -15.53
C GLN A 140 6.64 -3.99 -14.26
N LEU A 141 5.88 -2.89 -14.24
CA LEU A 141 5.69 -2.07 -13.04
C LEU A 141 5.15 -2.92 -11.88
N LEU A 142 4.11 -3.73 -12.10
CA LEU A 142 3.53 -4.57 -11.05
C LEU A 142 4.51 -5.59 -10.49
N ALA A 143 5.35 -6.20 -11.34
CA ALA A 143 6.39 -7.12 -10.91
C ALA A 143 7.46 -6.42 -10.04
N ASP A 144 7.91 -5.23 -10.44
CA ASP A 144 8.89 -4.45 -9.68
C ASP A 144 8.32 -4.01 -8.32
N LEU A 145 7.07 -3.58 -8.29
CA LEU A 145 6.36 -3.26 -7.05
C LEU A 145 6.27 -4.49 -6.13
N GLN A 146 5.90 -5.67 -6.65
CA GLN A 146 5.84 -6.90 -5.84
C GLN A 146 7.18 -7.25 -5.18
N MET A 147 8.30 -7.05 -5.89
CA MET A 147 9.63 -7.32 -5.35
C MET A 147 10.03 -6.38 -4.21
N ALA A 148 9.46 -5.18 -4.14
CA ALA A 148 9.74 -4.19 -3.09
C ALA A 148 9.12 -4.52 -1.74
N PHE A 149 8.07 -5.35 -1.69
CA PHE A 149 7.41 -5.69 -0.44
C PHE A 149 8.16 -6.81 0.30
N PRO A 150 8.47 -6.64 1.60
CA PRO A 150 9.11 -7.66 2.39
C PRO A 150 8.15 -8.83 2.65
N GLY A 151 8.69 -10.04 2.73
CA GLY A 151 7.88 -11.25 2.95
C GLY A 151 7.29 -11.39 4.36
N LYS A 152 7.67 -10.52 5.31
CA LYS A 152 7.10 -10.44 6.66
C LYS A 152 7.12 -9.00 7.17
N ILE A 153 6.01 -8.56 7.76
CA ILE A 153 5.89 -7.24 8.40
C ILE A 153 5.31 -7.45 9.80
N SER A 154 6.01 -6.94 10.82
CA SER A 154 5.64 -7.06 12.24
C SER A 154 5.72 -5.70 12.93
N TYR A 155 4.64 -5.27 13.57
CA TYR A 155 4.60 -4.05 14.39
C TYR A 155 4.40 -4.42 15.86
N GLY A 156 5.35 -4.08 16.75
CA GLY A 156 5.28 -4.53 18.14
C GLY A 156 6.50 -4.15 18.99
N GLN A 157 6.66 -4.80 20.15
CA GLN A 157 7.86 -4.63 21.02
C GLN A 157 9.15 -5.20 20.39
N HIS A 158 9.01 -6.02 19.33
CA HIS A 158 10.07 -6.47 18.44
C HIS A 158 9.63 -6.19 16.98
N PRO A 159 9.71 -4.94 16.52
CA PRO A 159 9.31 -4.60 15.15
C PRO A 159 10.35 -5.17 14.18
N GLU A 160 9.92 -6.09 13.32
CA GLU A 160 10.71 -6.63 12.20
C GLU A 160 10.30 -5.98 10.87
N VAL A 161 9.84 -4.73 10.91
CA VAL A 161 9.59 -3.96 9.68
C VAL A 161 10.95 -3.61 9.06
N ALA A 162 11.41 -4.46 8.16
CA ALA A 162 12.56 -4.16 7.31
C ALA A 162 12.07 -4.16 5.86
N PHE A 163 11.66 -2.99 5.38
CA PHE A 163 11.57 -2.77 3.94
C PHE A 163 13.00 -2.75 3.39
N ASP A 164 13.28 -3.60 2.41
CA ASP A 164 14.56 -3.60 1.73
C ASP A 164 14.69 -2.29 0.94
N SER A 165 15.56 -1.40 1.43
CA SER A 165 15.69 -0.04 0.90
C SER A 165 16.07 -0.02 -0.57
N GLU A 166 16.90 -0.97 -1.00
CA GLU A 166 17.33 -1.04 -2.40
C GLU A 166 16.15 -1.43 -3.29
N ARG A 167 15.28 -2.33 -2.82
CA ARG A 167 14.11 -2.76 -3.58
C ARG A 167 13.02 -1.69 -3.62
N VAL A 168 12.82 -0.97 -2.53
CA VAL A 168 11.88 0.18 -2.51
C VAL A 168 12.32 1.24 -3.50
N GLU A 169 13.61 1.59 -3.55
CA GLU A 169 14.11 2.55 -4.52
C GLU A 169 14.06 2.04 -5.96
N ALA A 170 14.34 0.75 -6.20
CA ALA A 170 14.21 0.15 -7.53
C ALA A 170 12.77 0.19 -8.04
N ALA A 171 11.80 -0.16 -7.19
CA ALA A 171 10.39 -0.08 -7.53
C ALA A 171 9.92 1.37 -7.76
N ARG A 172 10.44 2.34 -6.98
CA ARG A 172 10.18 3.76 -7.20
C ARG A 172 10.72 4.22 -8.56
N ALA A 173 11.92 3.79 -8.92
CA ALA A 173 12.51 4.10 -10.21
C ALA A 173 11.67 3.52 -11.37
N SER A 174 11.17 2.28 -11.22
CA SER A 174 10.25 1.66 -12.19
C SER A 174 8.94 2.45 -12.31
N ALA A 175 8.35 2.87 -11.19
CA ALA A 175 7.16 3.73 -11.17
C ALA A 175 7.38 5.05 -11.91
N LEU A 176 8.51 5.72 -11.68
CA LEU A 176 8.85 6.97 -12.37
C LEU A 176 9.08 6.76 -13.86
N ASP A 177 9.76 5.68 -14.25
CA ASP A 177 9.99 5.34 -15.66
C ASP A 177 8.65 5.04 -16.38
N TYR A 178 7.75 4.29 -15.74
CA TYR A 178 6.39 4.08 -16.26
C TYR A 178 5.68 5.42 -16.53
N LEU A 179 5.63 6.30 -15.53
CA LEU A 179 4.97 7.61 -15.64
C LEU A 179 5.57 8.46 -16.77
N GLN A 180 6.90 8.43 -16.95
CA GLN A 180 7.58 9.16 -18.02
C GLN A 180 7.27 8.60 -19.42
N ARG A 181 7.12 7.27 -19.55
CA ARG A 181 6.77 6.62 -20.81
C ARG A 181 5.32 6.87 -21.21
N THR A 182 4.40 6.94 -20.25
CA THR A 182 2.97 7.10 -20.52
C THR A 182 2.51 8.55 -20.63
N ALA A 183 3.35 9.53 -20.23
CA ALA A 183 3.06 10.96 -20.40
C ALA A 183 3.34 11.49 -21.82
N ARG A 184 3.94 10.69 -22.70
CA ARG A 184 4.25 11.03 -24.10
C ARG A 184 3.19 10.47 -25.05
#